data_AF-A0A2H2Z853-F1
#
_entry.id   AF-A0A2H2Z853-F1
#
_cell.length_a   1.000
_cell.length_b   1.000
_cell.length_c   1.000
_cell.angle_alpha   90.00
_cell.angle_beta   90.00
_cell.angle_gamma   90.00
#
_symmetry.space_group_name_H-M   'P 1'
#
loop_
_entity.id
_entity.type
_entity.pdbx_description
1 polymer ?
#
loop_
_entity_poly.entity_id
_entity_poly.type
_entity_poly.pdbx_seq_one_letter_code
_entity_poly.pdbx_strand_id
1 'polypeptide(L)'
;MKKVAISEHAFDWENTFIKEAQIIKNRLKNLSFFIDHVGSTSVPGLPAKPIIDILISVQDWSLSGKIAEYLQDLGYQLRETCLDTPRFYLVKYPPTESIGYHVHICGPDSKWAQDMLNFKEELSTNEKISESYAVLKKNLAQTHHNDIEAYAIGKKDFIEEALKNRVCKFSVNRLLTHQRIELDKADHLRKWMMRIQLLVAIGAAISVYPNGGGVLLVIALLGFTLLGIWLFLNQSQQKHRAAGDQARRAVLFMSGLNRQPSLEEQQRILKKFLLPISDAPLSLEESRFASREFPSYKRLAELIEESAFWTGDLYHASAGRMSILLWTSLLIGFAVSVIAIIYAPQDDLISLNRALIAVMVFFVSSDVLGLFFSYKQSAISLDDIFHRVEIASLRGYLEADILLLASDYNAVIDNAPSPLPSLILSRSKKLGQRWSVYKEMKRTDSESKV
;
A
#
# COMPACT_ATOMS: atom_id res chain seq x y z
N MET A 1 14.34 12.91 45.89
CA MET A 1 13.48 12.72 44.70
C MET A 1 13.91 13.72 43.63
N LYS A 2 14.21 13.27 42.40
CA LYS A 2 14.53 14.19 41.29
C LYS A 2 13.25 14.89 40.84
N LYS A 3 13.22 16.22 40.91
CA LYS A 3 12.13 17.08 40.44
C LYS A 3 11.88 16.90 38.93
N VAL A 4 10.63 17.07 38.48
CA VAL A 4 10.33 17.08 37.04
C VAL A 4 10.82 18.40 36.44
N ALA A 5 11.94 18.33 35.72
CA ALA A 5 12.49 19.44 34.95
C ALA A 5 12.56 19.06 33.46
N ILE A 6 12.00 19.92 32.61
CA ILE A 6 12.08 19.78 31.16
C ILE A 6 13.23 20.67 30.69
N SER A 7 14.18 20.07 29.99
CA SER A 7 15.22 20.79 29.26
C SER A 7 14.75 21.02 27.82
N GLU A 8 15.10 22.17 27.26
CA GLU A 8 15.06 22.34 25.81
C GLU A 8 16.00 21.32 25.14
N HIS A 9 15.81 21.06 23.85
CA HIS A 9 16.58 20.08 23.07
C HIS A 9 18.02 20.59 22.80
N ALA A 10 18.76 20.89 23.87
CA ALA A 10 20.11 21.48 23.87
C ALA A 10 21.20 20.44 24.15
N PHE A 11 20.82 19.19 24.45
CA PHE A 11 21.73 18.09 24.72
C PHE A 11 21.85 17.18 23.50
N ASP A 12 23.05 16.63 23.29
CA ASP A 12 23.34 15.64 22.26
C ASP A 12 22.83 14.25 22.67
N TRP A 13 21.50 14.12 22.74
CA TRP A 13 20.82 12.91 23.17
C TRP A 13 21.07 11.72 22.25
N GLU A 14 21.22 11.98 20.95
CA GLU A 14 21.53 10.95 19.96
C GLU A 14 22.90 10.32 20.22
N ASN A 15 23.97 11.11 20.37
CA ASN A 15 25.28 10.55 20.69
C ASN A 15 25.31 9.91 22.09
N THR A 16 24.52 10.41 23.04
CA THR A 16 24.38 9.81 24.37
C THR A 16 23.72 8.42 24.28
N PHE A 17 22.66 8.28 23.49
CA PHE A 17 22.03 7.00 23.19
C PHE A 17 23.01 6.06 22.49
N ILE A 18 23.72 6.51 21.45
CA ILE A 18 24.65 5.68 20.67
C ILE A 18 25.73 5.07 21.58
N LYS A 19 26.30 5.87 22.49
CA LYS A 19 27.32 5.40 23.46
C LYS A 19 26.76 4.33 24.38
N GLU A 20 25.59 4.56 25.00
CA GLU A 20 25.00 3.59 25.92
C GLU A 20 24.53 2.33 25.19
N ALA A 21 23.93 2.48 24.01
CA ALA A 21 23.53 1.36 23.16
C ALA A 21 24.73 0.48 22.80
N GLN A 22 25.92 1.05 22.58
CA GLN A 22 27.13 0.28 22.31
C GLN A 22 27.60 -0.50 23.56
N ILE A 23 27.50 0.08 24.75
CA ILE A 23 27.80 -0.61 26.02
C ILE A 23 26.88 -1.82 26.20
N ILE A 24 25.57 -1.62 26.00
CA ILE A 24 24.57 -2.69 26.05
C ILE A 24 24.88 -3.76 25.00
N LYS A 25 25.12 -3.36 23.74
CA LYS A 25 25.45 -4.29 22.65
C LYS A 25 26.67 -5.15 22.94
N ASN A 26 27.72 -4.55 23.50
CA ASN A 26 28.94 -5.27 23.86
C ASN A 26 28.69 -6.32 24.96
N ARG A 27 27.83 -6.01 25.95
CA ARG A 27 27.46 -6.95 27.01
C ARG A 27 26.60 -8.10 26.48
N LEU A 28 25.68 -7.80 25.56
CA LEU A 28 24.69 -8.75 25.02
C LEU A 28 25.13 -9.45 23.73
N LYS A 29 26.41 -9.33 23.31
CA LYS A 29 26.93 -9.74 21.98
C LYS A 29 26.59 -11.15 21.48
N ASN A 30 26.21 -12.07 22.37
CA ASN A 30 25.87 -13.46 22.04
C ASN A 30 24.34 -13.71 21.95
N LEU A 31 23.52 -12.65 22.04
CA LEU A 31 22.06 -12.73 22.02
C LEU A 31 21.53 -11.97 20.80
N SER A 32 20.44 -12.47 20.21
CA SER A 32 19.73 -11.79 19.12
C SER A 32 18.71 -10.82 19.69
N PHE A 33 18.89 -9.53 19.42
CA PHE A 33 17.97 -8.46 19.84
C PHE A 33 18.10 -7.24 18.92
N PHE A 34 17.07 -6.41 18.91
CA PHE A 34 17.11 -5.06 18.34
C PHE A 34 17.13 -4.03 19.46
N ILE A 35 17.72 -2.87 19.19
CA ILE A 35 17.82 -1.78 20.15
C ILE A 35 17.52 -0.45 19.47
N ASP A 36 16.50 0.24 19.98
CA ASP A 36 15.97 1.47 19.41
C ASP A 36 16.00 2.61 20.43
N HIS A 37 16.36 3.81 19.98
CA HIS A 37 16.15 5.04 20.76
C HIS A 37 14.69 5.44 20.65
N VAL A 38 13.99 5.50 21.77
CA VAL A 38 12.56 5.83 21.85
C VAL A 38 12.31 6.99 22.81
N GLY A 39 11.04 7.32 23.05
CA GLY A 39 10.68 8.41 23.94
C GLY A 39 10.98 9.80 23.37
N SER A 40 10.82 10.83 24.19
CA SER A 40 10.91 12.22 23.72
C SER A 40 12.32 12.65 23.32
N THR A 41 13.36 12.05 23.92
CA THR A 41 14.76 12.39 23.61
C THR A 41 15.24 11.84 22.27
N SER A 42 14.44 10.97 21.65
CA SER A 42 14.69 10.42 20.31
C SER A 42 14.09 11.25 19.17
N VAL A 43 13.41 12.35 19.49
CA VAL A 43 12.73 13.23 18.53
C VAL A 43 13.46 14.58 18.46
N PRO A 44 14.13 14.90 17.34
CA PRO A 44 14.85 16.16 17.18
C PRO A 44 13.97 17.38 17.47
N GLY A 45 14.49 18.32 18.26
CA GLY A 45 13.81 19.58 18.61
C GLY A 45 12.73 19.47 19.70
N LEU A 46 12.35 18.27 20.15
CA LEU A 46 11.30 18.09 21.15
C LEU A 46 11.82 18.28 22.59
N PRO A 47 11.30 19.22 23.39
CA PRO A 47 11.72 19.39 24.79
C PRO A 47 11.40 18.14 25.62
N ALA A 48 12.33 17.67 26.44
CA ALA A 48 12.21 16.41 27.17
C ALA A 48 12.85 16.47 28.56
N LYS A 49 12.53 15.49 29.40
CA LYS A 49 13.36 15.20 30.58
C LYS A 49 14.70 14.63 30.08
N PRO A 50 15.85 14.92 30.72
CA PRO A 50 17.14 14.38 30.34
C PRO A 50 17.26 12.88 30.72
N ILE A 51 16.45 12.07 30.06
CA ILE A 51 16.37 10.62 30.23
C ILE A 51 16.32 9.99 28.83
N ILE A 52 17.26 9.09 28.55
CA ILE A 52 17.28 8.32 27.31
C ILE A 52 16.40 7.09 27.50
N ASP A 53 15.30 7.02 26.76
CA ASP A 53 14.44 5.83 26.71
C ASP A 53 14.95 4.88 25.61
N ILE A 54 15.19 3.62 25.98
CA ILE A 54 15.76 2.58 25.13
C ILE A 54 14.77 1.42 25.07
N LEU A 55 14.42 0.99 23.85
CA LEU A 55 13.65 -0.23 23.63
C LEU A 55 14.59 -1.35 23.19
N ILE A 56 14.53 -2.50 23.86
CA ILE A 56 15.22 -3.73 23.49
C ILE A 56 14.16 -4.75 23.07
N SER A 57 14.13 -5.08 21.78
CA SER A 57 13.20 -6.05 21.21
C SER A 57 13.86 -7.41 21.08
N VAL A 58 13.29 -8.43 21.73
CA VAL A 58 13.87 -9.78 21.83
C VAL A 58 12.97 -10.79 21.10
N GLN A 59 13.51 -11.45 20.06
CA GLN A 59 12.76 -12.41 19.26
C GLN A 59 12.36 -13.65 20.08
N ASP A 60 13.30 -14.21 20.84
CA ASP A 60 13.04 -15.30 21.78
C ASP A 60 12.82 -14.75 23.19
N TRP A 61 11.54 -14.66 23.58
CA TRP A 61 11.16 -14.09 24.87
C TRP A 61 11.74 -14.87 26.07
N SER A 62 12.14 -16.13 25.91
CA SER A 62 12.78 -16.91 26.98
C SER A 62 14.12 -16.31 27.43
N LEU A 63 14.76 -15.52 26.57
CA LEU A 63 16.03 -14.83 26.85
C LEU A 63 15.86 -13.50 27.60
N SER A 64 14.63 -12.99 27.72
CA SER A 64 14.35 -11.66 28.29
C SER A 64 14.84 -11.49 29.73
N GLY A 65 14.67 -12.51 30.57
CA GLY A 65 15.18 -12.50 31.96
C GLY A 65 16.70 -12.44 32.03
N LYS A 66 17.39 -13.23 31.19
CA LYS A 66 18.85 -13.22 31.09
C LYS A 66 19.40 -11.88 30.59
N ILE A 67 18.69 -11.22 29.67
CA ILE A 67 19.04 -9.87 29.23
C ILE A 67 18.88 -8.88 30.38
N ALA A 68 17.79 -8.97 31.16
CA ALA A 68 17.58 -8.11 32.32
C ALA A 68 18.71 -8.27 33.36
N GLU A 69 19.13 -9.50 33.66
CA GLU A 69 20.28 -9.79 34.55
C GLU A 69 21.56 -9.14 34.03
N TYR A 70 21.87 -9.29 32.74
CA TYR A 70 23.06 -8.67 32.14
C TYR A 70 23.04 -7.14 32.16
N LEU A 71 21.86 -6.52 32.09
CA LEU A 71 21.74 -5.07 32.28
C LEU A 71 21.94 -4.68 33.75
N GLN A 72 21.53 -5.51 34.71
CA GLN A 72 21.79 -5.24 36.13
C GLN A 72 23.28 -5.18 36.43
N ASP A 73 24.09 -6.03 35.78
CA ASP A 73 25.56 -5.97 35.87
C ASP A 73 26.16 -4.66 35.34
N LEU A 74 25.44 -3.97 34.43
CA LEU A 74 25.82 -2.65 33.89
C LEU A 74 25.32 -1.48 34.77
N GLY A 75 24.75 -1.79 35.94
CA GLY A 75 24.25 -0.81 36.90
C GLY A 75 22.80 -0.39 36.69
N TYR A 76 22.04 -1.10 35.85
CA TYR A 76 20.59 -0.91 35.76
C TYR A 76 19.87 -1.55 36.94
N GLN A 77 18.79 -0.91 37.39
CA GLN A 77 17.92 -1.41 38.45
C GLN A 77 16.60 -1.84 37.83
N LEU A 78 16.22 -3.11 38.00
CA LEU A 78 14.89 -3.59 37.63
C LEU A 78 13.84 -2.89 38.50
N ARG A 79 12.86 -2.25 37.86
CA ARG A 79 11.77 -1.53 38.53
C ARG A 79 10.46 -2.26 38.44
N GLU A 80 10.13 -2.78 37.27
CA GLU A 80 8.84 -3.43 37.02
C GLU A 80 9.05 -4.65 36.12
N THR A 81 8.29 -5.71 36.41
CA THR A 81 8.06 -6.84 35.51
C THR A 81 6.57 -6.96 35.31
N CYS A 82 6.08 -6.70 34.09
CA CYS A 82 4.67 -6.76 33.77
C CYS A 82 4.38 -8.10 33.08
N LEU A 83 3.49 -8.91 33.67
CA LEU A 83 3.09 -10.20 33.10
C LEU A 83 1.99 -10.04 32.04
N ASP A 84 1.03 -9.14 32.25
CA ASP A 84 -0.11 -8.90 31.33
C ASP A 84 0.32 -8.25 30.01
N THR A 85 1.44 -7.52 30.03
CA THR A 85 2.11 -7.00 28.84
C THR A 85 3.59 -7.32 29.01
N PRO A 86 4.05 -8.50 28.55
CA PRO A 86 5.39 -9.02 28.84
C PRO A 86 6.48 -7.97 28.60
N ARG A 87 7.01 -7.45 29.71
CA ARG A 87 7.95 -6.33 29.72
C ARG A 87 8.80 -6.33 30.98
N PHE A 88 10.12 -6.18 30.81
CA PHE A 88 11.01 -5.75 31.89
C PHE A 88 11.30 -4.27 31.73
N TYR A 89 11.17 -3.51 32.82
CA TYR A 89 11.49 -2.09 32.85
C TYR A 89 12.62 -1.84 33.85
N LEU A 90 13.75 -1.36 33.33
CA LEU A 90 14.95 -1.10 34.11
C LEU A 90 15.36 0.38 34.01
N VAL A 91 15.98 0.90 35.08
CA VAL A 91 16.43 2.29 35.13
C VAL A 91 17.88 2.39 35.61
N LYS A 92 18.65 3.31 35.05
CA LYS A 92 20.00 3.65 35.48
C LYS A 92 20.11 5.16 35.63
N TYR A 93 20.57 5.62 36.78
CA TYR A 93 20.81 7.04 37.05
C TYR A 93 22.25 7.20 37.54
N PRO A 94 23.22 7.44 36.65
CA PRO A 94 24.60 7.61 37.05
C PRO A 94 24.74 8.80 38.00
N PRO A 95 25.48 8.67 39.12
CA PRO A 95 25.60 9.73 40.12
C PRO A 95 26.39 10.94 39.61
N THR A 96 27.28 10.73 38.65
CA THR A 96 28.15 11.75 38.04
C THR A 96 27.57 12.39 36.78
N GLU A 97 26.40 11.94 36.31
CA GLU A 97 25.79 12.42 35.07
C GLU A 97 24.44 13.09 35.33
N SER A 98 24.13 14.11 34.52
CA SER A 98 22.83 14.78 34.53
C SER A 98 21.75 14.01 33.78
N ILE A 99 22.12 12.94 33.07
CA ILE A 99 21.25 12.13 32.21
C ILE A 99 20.92 10.79 32.88
N GLY A 100 19.67 10.35 32.78
CA GLY A 100 19.25 8.99 33.17
C GLY A 100 18.97 8.09 31.97
N TYR A 101 18.81 6.80 32.21
CA TYR A 101 18.49 5.80 31.18
C TYR A 101 17.33 4.94 31.64
N HIS A 102 16.34 4.76 30.77
CA HIS A 102 15.19 3.89 30.94
C HIS A 102 15.25 2.81 29.86
N VAL A 103 15.21 1.54 30.24
CA VAL A 103 15.25 0.41 29.30
C VAL A 103 13.97 -0.39 29.42
N HIS A 104 13.32 -0.62 28.27
CA HIS A 104 12.18 -1.50 28.14
C HIS A 104 12.59 -2.73 27.32
N ILE A 105 12.52 -3.92 27.91
CA ILE A 105 12.72 -5.18 27.19
C ILE A 105 11.34 -5.73 26.83
N CYS A 106 11.09 -5.95 25.54
CA CYS A 106 9.80 -6.39 25.00
C CYS A 106 9.97 -7.44 23.90
N GLY A 107 8.94 -8.25 23.66
CA GLY A 107 8.83 -9.00 22.40
C GLY A 107 8.59 -8.03 21.22
N PRO A 108 9.03 -8.35 20.00
CA PRO A 108 8.91 -7.47 18.84
C PRO A 108 7.46 -7.10 18.50
N ASP A 109 6.52 -8.01 18.72
CA ASP A 109 5.09 -7.81 18.46
C ASP A 109 4.31 -7.34 19.70
N SER A 110 4.99 -6.98 20.79
CA SER A 110 4.30 -6.51 21.99
C SER A 110 3.64 -5.15 21.71
N LYS A 111 2.41 -4.99 22.19
CA LYS A 111 1.68 -3.72 22.08
C LYS A 111 2.50 -2.54 22.63
N TRP A 112 3.23 -2.76 23.72
CA TRP A 112 4.07 -1.74 24.33
C TRP A 112 5.22 -1.30 23.41
N ALA A 113 5.94 -2.26 22.82
CA ALA A 113 7.03 -1.97 21.88
C ALA A 113 6.52 -1.20 20.67
N GLN A 114 5.41 -1.66 20.09
CA GLN A 114 4.77 -0.98 18.97
C GLN A 114 4.32 0.43 19.34
N ASP A 115 3.63 0.62 20.47
CA ASP A 115 3.14 1.93 20.89
C ASP A 115 4.31 2.92 21.15
N MET A 116 5.44 2.47 21.70
CA MET A 116 6.64 3.32 21.89
C MET A 116 7.26 3.76 20.56
N LEU A 117 7.51 2.83 19.64
CA LEU A 117 8.02 3.13 18.30
C LEU A 117 7.05 4.03 17.55
N ASN A 118 5.76 3.71 17.67
CA ASN A 118 4.71 4.39 16.96
C ASN A 118 4.54 5.84 17.41
N PHE A 119 4.65 6.09 18.70
CA PHE A 119 4.53 7.43 19.26
C PHE A 119 5.76 8.29 18.96
N LYS A 120 6.98 7.75 19.05
CA LYS A 120 8.21 8.44 18.62
C LYS A 120 8.05 8.97 17.19
N GLU A 121 7.65 8.09 16.29
CA GLU A 121 7.66 8.37 14.87
C GLU A 121 6.47 9.27 14.46
N GLU A 122 5.32 9.22 15.17
CA GLU A 122 4.25 10.24 15.05
C GLU A 122 4.76 11.63 15.45
N LEU A 123 5.48 11.75 16.57
CA LEU A 123 6.06 13.02 17.01
C LEU A 123 7.14 13.54 16.04
N SER A 124 7.88 12.63 15.39
CA SER A 124 8.95 13.00 14.45
C SER A 124 8.42 13.48 13.11
N THR A 125 7.21 13.08 12.73
CA THR A 125 6.67 13.31 11.39
C THR A 125 5.43 14.22 11.36
N ASN A 126 4.83 14.51 12.52
CA ASN A 126 3.68 15.38 12.66
C ASN A 126 4.00 16.55 13.60
N GLU A 127 4.48 17.64 13.01
CA GLU A 127 4.90 18.86 13.73
C GLU A 127 3.82 19.38 14.68
N LYS A 128 2.55 19.41 14.25
CA LYS A 128 1.43 19.86 15.10
C LYS A 128 1.24 19.01 16.35
N ILE A 129 1.35 17.68 16.23
CA ILE A 129 1.26 16.78 17.39
C ILE A 129 2.50 16.94 18.27
N SER A 130 3.69 17.09 17.68
CA SER A 130 4.93 17.33 18.40
C SER A 130 4.87 18.60 19.25
N GLU A 131 4.42 19.72 18.68
CA GLU A 131 4.22 20.99 19.38
C GLU A 131 3.18 20.87 20.50
N SER A 132 2.02 20.26 20.21
CA SER A 132 0.97 20.04 21.21
C SER A 132 1.48 19.21 22.39
N TYR A 133 2.27 18.18 22.10
CA TYR A 133 2.88 17.33 23.12
C TYR A 133 3.95 18.07 23.94
N ALA A 134 4.73 18.96 23.30
CA ALA A 134 5.70 19.81 23.99
C ALA A 134 5.00 20.77 24.97
N VAL A 135 3.91 21.41 24.56
CA VAL A 135 3.10 22.30 25.42
C VAL A 135 2.51 21.52 26.59
N LEU A 136 1.89 20.37 26.33
CA LEU A 136 1.34 19.51 27.38
C LEU A 136 2.40 19.15 28.43
N LYS A 137 3.58 18.70 27.99
CA LYS A 137 4.67 18.34 28.90
C LYS A 137 5.11 19.54 29.74
N LYS A 138 5.28 20.73 29.13
CA LYS A 138 5.65 21.96 29.85
C LYS A 138 4.64 22.29 30.96
N ASN A 139 3.34 22.23 30.64
CA ASN A 139 2.27 22.48 31.61
C ASN A 139 2.28 21.44 32.75
N LEU A 140 2.34 20.15 32.42
CA LEU A 140 2.38 19.09 33.44
C LEU A 140 3.60 19.18 34.35
N ALA A 141 4.76 19.59 33.83
CA ALA A 141 5.97 19.78 34.64
C ALA A 141 5.85 20.96 35.61
N GLN A 142 5.10 22.00 35.26
CA GLN A 142 4.80 23.12 36.15
C GLN A 142 3.80 22.71 37.25
N THR A 143 2.71 22.02 36.88
CA THR A 143 1.65 21.63 37.81
C THR A 143 2.05 20.47 38.74
N HIS A 144 2.82 19.49 38.24
CA HIS A 144 3.20 18.28 38.96
C HIS A 144 4.71 18.17 39.20
N HIS A 145 5.38 19.29 39.48
CA HIS A 145 6.84 19.36 39.62
C HIS A 145 7.46 18.35 40.61
N ASN A 146 6.73 18.02 41.68
CA ASN A 146 7.16 17.09 42.74
C ASN A 146 6.52 15.69 42.61
N ASP A 147 5.66 15.45 41.63
CA ASP A 147 4.89 14.22 41.47
C ASP A 147 5.12 13.60 40.09
N ILE A 148 6.05 12.64 40.05
CA ILE A 148 6.44 11.96 38.81
C ILE A 148 5.30 11.07 38.28
N GLU A 149 4.47 10.52 39.18
CA GLU A 149 3.39 9.62 38.83
C GLU A 149 2.22 10.41 38.20
N ALA A 150 1.81 11.51 38.83
CA ALA A 150 0.81 12.41 38.26
C ALA A 150 1.27 12.99 36.90
N TYR A 151 2.56 13.32 36.76
CA TYR A 151 3.13 13.71 35.45
C TYR A 151 3.05 12.59 34.40
N ALA A 152 3.28 11.34 34.79
CA ALA A 152 3.20 10.21 33.87
C ALA A 152 1.75 9.95 33.43
N ILE A 153 0.81 9.96 34.38
CA ILE A 153 -0.63 9.78 34.15
C ILE A 153 -1.19 10.89 33.25
N GLY A 154 -0.83 12.16 33.50
CA GLY A 154 -1.33 13.29 32.71
C GLY A 154 -0.95 13.29 31.23
N LYS A 155 0.02 12.47 30.81
CA LYS A 155 0.38 12.29 29.39
C LYS A 155 -0.40 11.17 28.70
N LYS A 156 -1.02 10.27 29.47
CA LYS A 156 -1.56 9.00 28.98
C LYS A 156 -2.63 9.23 27.92
N ASP A 157 -3.63 10.06 28.22
CA ASP A 157 -4.76 10.32 27.32
C ASP A 157 -4.30 10.89 25.97
N PHE A 158 -3.34 11.82 25.99
CA PHE A 158 -2.78 12.40 24.77
C PHE A 158 -2.05 11.34 23.92
N ILE A 159 -1.25 10.48 24.56
CA ILE A 159 -0.52 9.40 23.88
C ILE A 159 -1.52 8.42 23.26
N GLU A 160 -2.52 7.98 24.03
CA GLU A 160 -3.55 7.07 23.56
C GLU A 160 -4.36 7.66 22.41
N GLU A 161 -4.72 8.94 22.48
CA GLU A 161 -5.43 9.64 21.41
C GLU A 161 -4.58 9.79 20.15
N ALA A 162 -3.30 10.17 20.28
CA ALA A 162 -2.38 10.28 19.15
C ALA A 162 -2.21 8.93 18.43
N LEU A 163 -2.02 7.85 19.19
CA LEU A 163 -1.92 6.49 18.65
C LEU A 163 -3.24 6.03 18.01
N LYS A 164 -4.39 6.30 18.63
CA LYS A 164 -5.71 5.96 18.08
C LYS A 164 -5.98 6.69 16.76
N ASN A 165 -5.72 8.00 16.72
CA ASN A 165 -5.88 8.82 15.51
C ASN A 165 -5.01 8.30 14.36
N ARG A 166 -3.80 7.81 14.67
CA ARG A 166 -2.93 7.18 13.69
C ARG A 166 -3.49 5.87 13.14
N VAL A 167 -3.88 4.93 14.01
CA VAL A 167 -4.51 3.65 13.59
C VAL A 167 -5.75 3.93 12.74
N CYS A 168 -6.52 4.95 13.11
CA CYS A 168 -7.68 5.41 12.35
C CYS A 168 -7.34 6.09 11.02
N LYS A 169 -6.09 6.46 10.71
CA LYS A 169 -5.69 7.05 9.42
C LYS A 169 -5.11 6.01 8.47
N PHE A 170 -4.29 5.09 8.97
CA PHE A 170 -3.62 4.05 8.20
C PHE A 170 -4.13 2.65 8.59
N SER A 171 -5.40 2.38 8.26
CA SER A 171 -6.04 1.08 8.50
C SER A 171 -6.36 0.36 7.20
N VAL A 172 -6.47 -0.97 7.27
CA VAL A 172 -6.87 -1.81 6.12
C VAL A 172 -8.13 -1.24 5.44
N ASN A 173 -9.17 -0.95 6.21
CA ASN A 173 -10.44 -0.46 5.66
C ASN A 173 -10.30 0.91 4.96
N ARG A 174 -9.45 1.81 5.47
CA ARG A 174 -9.20 3.10 4.81
C ARG A 174 -8.36 2.95 3.57
N LEU A 175 -7.35 2.08 3.57
CA LEU A 175 -6.58 1.76 2.39
C LEU A 175 -7.45 1.13 1.31
N LEU A 176 -8.37 0.21 1.67
CA LEU A 176 -9.37 -0.33 0.74
C LEU A 176 -10.29 0.76 0.18
N THR A 177 -10.64 1.75 1.00
CA THR A 177 -11.48 2.89 0.57
C THR A 177 -10.72 3.80 -0.40
N HIS A 178 -9.46 4.15 -0.08
CA HIS A 178 -8.58 4.88 -0.99
C HIS A 178 -8.39 4.10 -2.30
N GLN A 179 -8.08 2.81 -2.22
CA GLN A 179 -7.95 1.93 -3.38
C GLN A 179 -9.15 2.04 -4.30
N ARG A 180 -10.37 1.91 -3.74
CA ARG A 180 -11.60 1.94 -4.52
C ARG A 180 -11.80 3.26 -5.25
N ILE A 181 -11.68 4.39 -4.54
CA ILE A 181 -11.94 5.71 -5.11
C ILE A 181 -10.92 6.07 -6.19
N GLU A 182 -9.65 5.75 -5.95
CA GLU A 182 -8.57 5.98 -6.91
C GLU A 182 -8.76 5.15 -8.20
N LEU A 183 -9.11 3.86 -8.05
CA LEU A 183 -9.38 2.99 -9.20
C LEU A 183 -10.65 3.40 -9.95
N ASP A 184 -11.72 3.79 -9.25
CA ASP A 184 -12.94 4.31 -9.88
C ASP A 184 -12.66 5.56 -10.73
N LYS A 185 -11.80 6.46 -10.23
CA LYS A 185 -11.34 7.64 -10.99
C LYS A 185 -10.49 7.25 -12.18
N ALA A 186 -9.54 6.31 -12.03
CA ALA A 186 -8.70 5.81 -13.11
C ALA A 186 -9.56 5.20 -14.23
N ASP A 187 -10.58 4.43 -13.89
CA ASP A 187 -11.51 3.83 -14.84
C ASP A 187 -12.37 4.88 -15.55
N HIS A 188 -12.78 5.94 -14.84
CA HIS A 188 -13.49 7.05 -15.46
C HIS A 188 -12.62 7.79 -16.49
N LEU A 189 -11.35 8.08 -16.14
CA LEU A 189 -10.39 8.71 -17.06
C LEU A 189 -10.12 7.82 -18.28
N ARG A 190 -9.99 6.51 -18.09
CA ARG A 190 -9.82 5.55 -19.19
C ARG A 190 -10.99 5.58 -20.17
N LYS A 191 -12.24 5.67 -19.69
CA LYS A 191 -13.42 5.83 -20.56
C LYS A 191 -13.35 7.11 -21.40
N TRP A 192 -12.88 8.21 -20.84
CA TRP A 192 -12.67 9.45 -21.59
C TRP A 192 -11.56 9.35 -22.62
N MET A 193 -10.45 8.71 -22.28
CA MET A 193 -9.37 8.44 -23.24
C MET A 193 -9.87 7.68 -24.46
N MET A 194 -10.67 6.62 -24.26
CA MET A 194 -11.26 5.85 -25.37
C MET A 194 -12.19 6.70 -26.24
N ARG A 195 -12.97 7.62 -25.64
CA ARG A 195 -13.80 8.58 -26.40
C ARG A 195 -12.96 9.52 -27.24
N ILE A 196 -11.85 10.03 -26.70
CA ILE A 196 -10.94 10.92 -27.43
C ILE A 196 -10.26 10.19 -28.58
N GLN A 197 -9.80 8.94 -28.38
CA GLN A 197 -9.24 8.11 -29.45
C GLN A 197 -10.24 7.92 -30.59
N LEU A 198 -11.50 7.62 -30.25
CA LEU A 198 -12.56 7.50 -31.25
C LEU A 198 -12.79 8.82 -32.01
N LEU A 199 -12.78 9.96 -31.33
CA LEU A 199 -12.91 11.28 -31.98
C LEU A 199 -11.75 11.57 -32.94
N VAL A 200 -10.52 11.21 -32.59
CA VAL A 200 -9.35 11.32 -33.47
C VAL A 200 -9.53 10.45 -34.71
N ALA A 201 -9.98 9.20 -34.55
CA ALA A 201 -10.23 8.30 -35.67
C ALA A 201 -11.36 8.80 -36.59
N ILE A 202 -12.45 9.32 -36.01
CA ILE A 202 -13.55 9.94 -36.78
C ILE A 202 -13.04 11.17 -37.56
N GLY A 203 -12.24 12.04 -36.93
CA GLY A 203 -11.63 13.19 -37.60
C GLY A 203 -10.77 12.77 -38.78
N ALA A 204 -9.97 11.71 -38.62
CA ALA A 204 -9.17 11.13 -39.71
C ALA A 204 -10.06 10.61 -40.86
N ALA A 205 -11.14 9.91 -40.56
CA ALA A 205 -12.09 9.43 -41.57
C ALA A 205 -12.79 10.58 -42.32
N ILE A 206 -13.19 11.64 -41.62
CA ILE A 206 -13.81 12.82 -42.23
C ILE A 206 -12.83 13.55 -43.16
N SER A 207 -11.52 13.56 -42.82
CA SER A 207 -10.49 14.24 -43.61
C SER A 207 -10.30 13.71 -45.04
N VAL A 208 -10.87 12.54 -45.35
CA VAL A 208 -10.79 11.91 -46.68
C VAL A 208 -11.59 12.70 -47.72
N TYR A 209 -12.73 13.27 -47.36
CA TYR A 209 -13.67 13.89 -48.32
C TYR A 209 -13.39 15.35 -48.71
N PRO A 210 -12.99 16.27 -47.80
CA PRO A 210 -12.80 17.66 -48.16
C PRO A 210 -11.46 17.91 -48.88
N ASN A 211 -11.51 18.63 -50.00
CA ASN A 211 -10.33 19.09 -50.73
C ASN A 211 -9.87 20.51 -50.36
N GLY A 212 -10.64 21.23 -49.53
CA GLY A 212 -10.30 22.58 -49.07
C GLY A 212 -9.20 22.59 -48.01
N GLY A 213 -8.05 23.22 -48.30
CA GLY A 213 -6.91 23.29 -47.39
C GLY A 213 -7.24 23.89 -46.01
N GLY A 214 -8.13 24.88 -45.95
CA GLY A 214 -8.58 25.48 -44.68
C GLY A 214 -9.33 24.48 -43.77
N VAL A 215 -10.21 23.65 -44.34
CA VAL A 215 -10.96 22.63 -43.58
C VAL A 215 -10.02 21.55 -43.05
N LEU A 216 -9.07 21.11 -43.87
CA LEU A 216 -8.07 20.11 -43.48
C LEU A 216 -7.16 20.63 -42.34
N LEU A 217 -6.75 21.89 -42.39
CA LEU A 217 -5.97 22.51 -41.31
C LEU A 217 -6.75 22.53 -40.00
N VAL A 218 -8.05 22.86 -40.02
CA VAL A 218 -8.90 22.83 -38.83
C VAL A 218 -9.00 21.41 -38.25
N ILE A 219 -9.22 20.39 -39.08
CA ILE A 219 -9.27 18.99 -38.63
C ILE A 219 -7.93 18.57 -38.01
N ALA A 220 -6.80 18.95 -38.62
CA ALA A 220 -5.47 18.66 -38.10
C ALA A 220 -5.20 19.34 -36.74
N LEU A 221 -5.55 20.62 -36.59
CA LEU A 221 -5.44 21.37 -35.33
C LEU A 221 -6.30 20.75 -34.22
N LEU A 222 -7.53 20.32 -34.54
CA LEU A 222 -8.39 19.60 -33.61
C LEU A 222 -7.79 18.25 -33.20
N GLY A 223 -7.29 17.47 -34.16
CA GLY A 223 -6.63 16.19 -33.89
C GLY A 223 -5.40 16.34 -33.00
N PHE A 224 -4.57 17.36 -33.25
CA PHE A 224 -3.40 17.67 -32.43
C PHE A 224 -3.80 18.09 -31.00
N THR A 225 -4.86 18.89 -30.86
CA THR A 225 -5.40 19.27 -29.56
C THR A 225 -5.92 18.05 -28.79
N LEU A 226 -6.67 17.17 -29.45
CA LEU A 226 -7.18 15.92 -28.87
C LEU A 226 -6.05 15.00 -28.42
N LEU A 227 -4.95 14.90 -29.18
CA LEU A 227 -3.75 14.16 -28.78
C LEU A 227 -3.16 14.72 -27.48
N GLY A 228 -3.04 16.05 -27.35
CA GLY A 228 -2.58 16.70 -26.12
C GLY A 228 -3.47 16.39 -24.92
N ILE A 229 -4.79 16.45 -25.09
CA ILE A 229 -5.75 16.08 -24.05
C ILE A 229 -5.61 14.60 -23.69
N TRP A 230 -5.47 13.71 -24.68
CA TRP A 230 -5.29 12.27 -24.44
C TRP A 230 -4.03 11.98 -23.62
N LEU A 231 -2.90 12.64 -23.94
CA LEU A 231 -1.65 12.49 -23.18
C LEU A 231 -1.80 12.93 -21.73
N PHE A 232 -2.48 14.07 -21.49
CA PHE A 232 -2.77 14.54 -20.14
C PHE A 232 -3.66 13.55 -19.37
N LEU A 233 -4.74 13.07 -19.98
CA LEU A 233 -5.62 12.07 -19.36
C LEU A 233 -4.89 10.76 -19.08
N ASN A 234 -4.01 10.31 -19.98
CA ASN A 234 -3.21 9.10 -19.79
C ASN A 234 -2.30 9.22 -18.56
N GLN A 235 -1.57 10.34 -18.41
CA GLN A 235 -0.74 10.59 -17.24
C GLN A 235 -1.56 10.65 -15.95
N SER A 236 -2.72 11.34 -15.99
CA SER A 236 -3.62 11.41 -14.83
C SER A 236 -4.14 10.02 -14.45
N GLN A 237 -4.57 9.22 -15.43
CA GLN A 237 -5.08 7.88 -15.23
C GLN A 237 -4.03 6.95 -14.61
N GLN A 238 -2.79 7.01 -15.09
CA GLN A 238 -1.69 6.22 -14.54
C GLN A 238 -1.39 6.56 -13.07
N LYS A 239 -1.44 7.84 -12.69
CA LYS A 239 -1.20 8.26 -11.30
C LYS A 239 -2.29 7.73 -10.35
N HIS A 240 -3.56 7.90 -10.69
CA HIS A 240 -4.68 7.38 -9.91
C HIS A 240 -4.58 5.84 -9.78
N ARG A 241 -4.29 5.16 -10.87
CA ARG A 241 -4.12 3.70 -10.86
C ARG A 241 -2.98 3.25 -9.95
N ALA A 242 -1.80 3.86 -10.09
CA ALA A 242 -0.63 3.51 -9.28
C ALA A 242 -0.86 3.72 -7.77
N ALA A 243 -1.62 4.77 -7.41
CA ALA A 243 -2.03 5.01 -6.03
C ALA A 243 -2.95 3.88 -5.51
N GLY A 244 -3.94 3.48 -6.29
CA GLY A 244 -4.83 2.35 -5.96
C GLY A 244 -4.08 1.02 -5.81
N ASP A 245 -3.17 0.72 -6.74
CA ASP A 245 -2.37 -0.51 -6.70
C ASP A 245 -1.42 -0.54 -5.48
N GLN A 246 -0.91 0.61 -5.05
CA GLN A 246 -0.13 0.71 -3.82
C GLN A 246 -0.94 0.45 -2.55
N ALA A 247 -2.17 0.97 -2.46
CA ALA A 247 -3.06 0.64 -1.35
C ALA A 247 -3.34 -0.87 -1.29
N ARG A 248 -3.61 -1.50 -2.44
CA ARG A 248 -3.84 -2.95 -2.54
C ARG A 248 -2.66 -3.74 -1.98
N ARG A 249 -1.43 -3.41 -2.39
CA ARG A 249 -0.22 -4.09 -1.91
C ARG A 249 -0.07 -3.96 -0.40
N ALA A 250 -0.22 -2.75 0.14
CA ALA A 250 -0.16 -2.51 1.57
C ALA A 250 -1.21 -3.33 2.32
N VAL A 251 -2.46 -3.35 1.83
CA VAL A 251 -3.54 -4.16 2.40
C VAL A 251 -3.19 -5.65 2.42
N LEU A 252 -2.66 -6.21 1.33
CA LEU A 252 -2.33 -7.64 1.28
C LEU A 252 -1.32 -8.04 2.36
N PHE A 253 -0.26 -7.24 2.56
CA PHE A 253 0.72 -7.52 3.61
C PHE A 253 0.18 -7.27 5.01
N MET A 254 -0.58 -6.19 5.21
CA MET A 254 -1.19 -5.86 6.50
C MET A 254 -2.23 -6.90 6.91
N SER A 255 -3.15 -7.25 6.01
CA SER A 255 -4.18 -8.27 6.25
C SER A 255 -3.60 -9.68 6.31
N GLY A 256 -2.65 -10.00 5.43
CA GLY A 256 -2.08 -11.34 5.32
C GLY A 256 -1.16 -11.70 6.48
N LEU A 257 -0.22 -10.82 6.83
CA LEU A 257 0.85 -11.09 7.80
C LEU A 257 0.73 -10.30 9.11
N ASN A 258 -0.23 -9.38 9.23
CA ASN A 258 -0.31 -8.42 10.35
C ASN A 258 0.98 -7.60 10.53
N ARG A 259 1.72 -7.39 9.44
CA ARG A 259 2.92 -6.55 9.43
C ARG A 259 2.55 -5.17 8.91
N GLN A 260 2.70 -4.17 9.78
CA GLN A 260 2.50 -2.77 9.41
C GLN A 260 3.77 -2.26 8.71
N PRO A 261 3.65 -1.48 7.61
CA PRO A 261 4.79 -0.74 7.06
C PRO A 261 5.38 0.25 8.09
N SER A 262 6.66 0.61 7.96
CA SER A 262 7.26 1.73 8.73
C SER A 262 6.51 3.04 8.48
N LEU A 263 6.51 4.03 9.38
CA LEU A 263 5.73 5.25 9.10
C LEU A 263 6.26 6.03 7.92
N GLU A 264 7.56 6.04 7.68
CA GLU A 264 8.09 6.65 6.45
C GLU A 264 7.37 6.07 5.23
N GLU A 265 7.19 4.75 5.20
CA GLU A 265 6.45 4.07 4.14
C GLU A 265 4.95 4.36 4.20
N GLN A 266 4.32 4.36 5.38
CA GLN A 266 2.90 4.72 5.53
C GLN A 266 2.62 6.13 5.01
N GLN A 267 3.48 7.10 5.32
CA GLN A 267 3.37 8.48 4.85
C GLN A 267 3.64 8.59 3.36
N ARG A 268 4.62 7.85 2.84
CA ARG A 268 4.88 7.76 1.40
C ARG A 268 3.69 7.20 0.65
N ILE A 269 3.01 6.19 1.20
CA ILE A 269 1.77 5.63 0.66
C ILE A 269 0.66 6.69 0.71
N LEU A 270 0.41 7.29 1.88
CA LEU A 270 -0.66 8.28 2.06
C LEU A 270 -0.50 9.51 1.16
N LYS A 271 0.73 10.00 0.99
CA LYS A 271 1.05 11.14 0.11
C LYS A 271 0.80 10.86 -1.38
N LYS A 272 0.72 9.59 -1.78
CA LYS A 272 0.43 9.22 -3.17
C LYS A 272 -1.06 9.16 -3.48
N PHE A 273 -1.93 9.12 -2.48
CA PHE A 273 -3.36 9.26 -2.72
C PHE A 273 -3.67 10.69 -3.16
N LEU A 274 -4.36 10.80 -4.28
CA LEU A 274 -4.74 12.03 -4.94
C LEU A 274 -6.13 12.48 -4.50
N LEU A 275 -6.96 11.55 -4.04
CA LEU A 275 -8.34 11.80 -3.65
C LEU A 275 -8.53 11.64 -2.13
N PRO A 276 -9.22 12.59 -1.47
CA PRO A 276 -9.59 12.46 -0.07
C PRO A 276 -10.69 11.42 0.12
N ILE A 277 -10.78 10.86 1.33
CA ILE A 277 -11.78 9.86 1.72
C ILE A 277 -12.79 10.37 2.76
N SER A 278 -12.83 11.69 3.03
CA SER A 278 -13.67 12.29 4.09
C SER A 278 -15.13 11.88 4.03
N ASP A 279 -15.67 11.76 2.81
CA ASP A 279 -17.11 11.59 2.57
C ASP A 279 -17.46 10.21 1.99
N ALA A 280 -16.48 9.31 1.88
CA ALA A 280 -16.67 8.02 1.25
C ALA A 280 -17.03 6.93 2.26
N PRO A 281 -18.00 6.05 1.96
CA PRO A 281 -18.31 4.91 2.82
C PRO A 281 -17.10 3.99 2.91
N LEU A 282 -16.76 3.59 4.13
CA LEU A 282 -15.61 2.71 4.40
C LEU A 282 -15.80 1.36 3.72
N SER A 283 -14.82 0.96 2.92
CA SER A 283 -14.72 -0.39 2.36
C SER A 283 -14.14 -1.32 3.42
N LEU A 284 -14.91 -2.33 3.82
CA LEU A 284 -14.55 -3.24 4.91
C LEU A 284 -13.81 -4.47 4.40
N GLU A 285 -12.72 -4.86 5.07
CA GLU A 285 -11.94 -6.07 4.75
C GLU A 285 -12.83 -7.32 4.69
N GLU A 286 -13.75 -7.45 5.66
CA GLU A 286 -14.68 -8.57 5.75
C GLU A 286 -15.53 -8.75 4.50
N SER A 287 -15.82 -7.66 3.80
CA SER A 287 -16.57 -7.68 2.54
C SER A 287 -15.73 -8.04 1.33
N ARG A 288 -14.39 -7.94 1.44
CA ARG A 288 -13.46 -8.06 0.32
C ARG A 288 -12.76 -9.41 0.27
N PHE A 289 -12.42 -9.96 1.43
CA PHE A 289 -11.74 -11.26 1.55
C PHE A 289 -12.60 -12.23 2.33
N ALA A 290 -12.66 -13.47 1.86
CA ALA A 290 -13.40 -14.55 2.50
C ALA A 290 -12.56 -15.34 3.50
N SER A 291 -11.22 -15.32 3.40
CA SER A 291 -10.36 -15.95 4.42
C SER A 291 -10.58 -15.29 5.78
N ARG A 292 -10.62 -16.14 6.82
CA ARG A 292 -10.75 -15.77 8.23
C ARG A 292 -9.63 -16.38 9.09
N GLU A 293 -8.61 -16.94 8.45
CA GLU A 293 -7.43 -17.47 9.11
C GLU A 293 -6.70 -16.39 9.92
N PHE A 294 -5.98 -16.76 10.98
CA PHE A 294 -5.14 -15.80 11.68
C PHE A 294 -3.99 -15.31 10.76
N PRO A 295 -3.53 -14.05 10.91
CA PRO A 295 -2.44 -13.52 10.10
C PRO A 295 -1.21 -14.44 10.10
N SER A 296 -0.82 -14.87 8.92
CA SER A 296 0.20 -15.89 8.67
C SER A 296 0.51 -15.97 7.17
N TYR A 297 1.59 -16.67 6.80
CA TYR A 297 1.87 -16.95 5.39
C TYR A 297 0.74 -17.75 4.71
N LYS A 298 0.02 -18.60 5.47
CA LYS A 298 -1.21 -19.25 5.01
C LYS A 298 -2.30 -18.23 4.64
N ARG A 299 -2.62 -17.30 5.56
CA ARG A 299 -3.62 -16.26 5.29
C ARG A 299 -3.23 -15.44 4.06
N LEU A 300 -1.97 -14.97 3.98
CA LEU A 300 -1.49 -14.22 2.81
C LEU A 300 -1.69 -15.00 1.50
N ALA A 301 -1.37 -16.30 1.50
CA ALA A 301 -1.57 -17.16 0.34
C ALA A 301 -3.05 -17.27 -0.05
N GLU A 302 -3.97 -17.44 0.91
CA GLU A 302 -5.41 -17.47 0.67
C GLU A 302 -5.96 -16.14 0.14
N LEU A 303 -5.45 -15.00 0.63
CA LEU A 303 -5.82 -13.68 0.10
C LEU A 303 -5.39 -13.52 -1.37
N ILE A 304 -4.19 -14.00 -1.71
CA ILE A 304 -3.69 -13.97 -3.08
C ILE A 304 -4.49 -14.93 -3.97
N GLU A 305 -4.76 -16.15 -3.50
CA GLU A 305 -5.57 -17.14 -4.21
C GLU A 305 -6.95 -16.60 -4.56
N GLU A 306 -7.66 -16.03 -3.57
CA GLU A 306 -8.95 -15.40 -3.81
C GLU A 306 -8.82 -14.27 -4.81
N SER A 307 -7.87 -13.35 -4.61
CA SER A 307 -7.71 -12.22 -5.51
C SER A 307 -7.35 -12.64 -6.95
N ALA A 308 -6.52 -13.66 -7.11
CA ALA A 308 -6.12 -14.23 -8.39
C ALA A 308 -7.30 -14.91 -9.09
N PHE A 309 -8.11 -15.68 -8.37
CA PHE A 309 -9.32 -16.32 -8.90
C PHE A 309 -10.30 -15.30 -9.47
N TRP A 310 -10.63 -14.27 -8.67
CA TRP A 310 -11.59 -13.25 -9.07
C TRP A 310 -11.06 -12.39 -10.21
N THR A 311 -9.81 -11.96 -10.15
CA THR A 311 -9.21 -11.08 -11.16
C THR A 311 -8.91 -11.83 -12.46
N GLY A 312 -8.48 -13.08 -12.38
CA GLY A 312 -8.21 -13.95 -13.52
C GLY A 312 -9.46 -14.16 -14.38
N ASP A 313 -10.61 -14.46 -13.76
CA ASP A 313 -11.87 -14.60 -14.49
C ASP A 313 -12.28 -13.30 -15.21
N LEU A 314 -12.06 -12.14 -14.59
CA LEU A 314 -12.31 -10.84 -15.20
C LEU A 314 -11.38 -10.57 -16.39
N TYR A 315 -10.12 -11.01 -16.33
CA TYR A 315 -9.18 -10.87 -17.45
C TYR A 315 -9.46 -11.84 -18.59
N HIS A 316 -9.82 -13.10 -18.32
CA HIS A 316 -10.31 -14.02 -19.35
C HIS A 316 -11.52 -13.44 -20.09
N ALA A 317 -12.49 -12.93 -19.34
CA ALA A 317 -13.68 -12.33 -19.93
C ALA A 317 -13.36 -11.02 -20.69
N SER A 318 -12.42 -10.21 -20.20
CA SER A 318 -11.96 -8.99 -20.88
C SER A 318 -11.24 -9.32 -22.19
N ALA A 319 -10.37 -10.34 -22.19
CA ALA A 319 -9.69 -10.84 -23.39
C ALA A 319 -10.70 -11.34 -24.43
N GLY A 320 -11.71 -12.10 -24.03
CA GLY A 320 -12.79 -12.53 -24.92
C GLY A 320 -13.53 -11.36 -25.57
N ARG A 321 -13.87 -10.32 -24.80
CA ARG A 321 -14.49 -9.10 -25.33
C ARG A 321 -13.58 -8.32 -26.27
N MET A 322 -12.29 -8.17 -25.93
CA MET A 322 -11.33 -7.51 -26.80
C MET A 322 -11.12 -8.29 -28.10
N SER A 323 -11.14 -9.63 -28.06
CA SER A 323 -11.06 -10.45 -29.26
C SER A 323 -12.24 -10.20 -30.21
N ILE A 324 -13.46 -10.10 -29.68
CA ILE A 324 -14.65 -9.78 -30.49
C ILE A 324 -14.48 -8.39 -31.11
N LEU A 325 -14.11 -7.40 -30.31
CA LEU A 325 -13.89 -6.02 -30.79
C LEU A 325 -12.80 -5.95 -31.86
N LEU A 326 -11.72 -6.72 -31.71
CA LEU A 326 -10.62 -6.80 -32.67
C LEU A 326 -11.12 -7.31 -34.03
N TRP A 327 -11.83 -8.43 -34.04
CA TRP A 327 -12.37 -8.99 -35.28
C TRP A 327 -13.39 -8.07 -35.94
N THR A 328 -14.26 -7.42 -35.14
CA THR A 328 -15.21 -6.44 -35.68
C THR A 328 -14.53 -5.21 -36.26
N SER A 329 -13.49 -4.69 -35.61
CA SER A 329 -12.75 -3.52 -36.10
C SER A 329 -11.92 -3.84 -37.33
N LEU A 330 -11.34 -5.04 -37.41
CA LEU A 330 -10.69 -5.57 -38.63
C LEU A 330 -11.68 -5.67 -39.80
N LEU A 331 -12.87 -6.23 -39.57
CA LEU A 331 -13.90 -6.36 -40.59
C LEU A 331 -14.41 -4.99 -41.08
N ILE A 332 -14.66 -4.05 -40.17
CA ILE A 332 -15.08 -2.69 -40.51
C ILE A 332 -13.96 -1.98 -41.29
N GLY A 333 -12.72 -2.03 -40.81
CA GLY A 333 -11.59 -1.41 -41.50
C GLY A 333 -11.38 -1.96 -42.91
N PHE A 334 -11.53 -3.28 -43.09
CA PHE A 334 -11.50 -3.91 -44.41
C PHE A 334 -12.64 -3.43 -45.31
N ALA A 335 -13.89 -3.42 -44.81
CA ALA A 335 -15.05 -2.95 -45.57
C ALA A 335 -14.92 -1.48 -45.99
N VAL A 336 -14.48 -0.61 -45.08
CA VAL A 336 -14.22 0.81 -45.37
C VAL A 336 -13.12 0.97 -46.41
N SER A 337 -12.05 0.18 -46.34
CA SER A 337 -10.97 0.21 -47.33
C SER A 337 -11.46 -0.19 -48.72
N VAL A 338 -12.28 -1.25 -48.82
CA VAL A 338 -12.86 -1.70 -50.09
C VAL A 338 -13.78 -0.63 -50.69
N ILE A 339 -14.67 -0.03 -49.87
CA ILE A 339 -15.55 1.05 -50.31
C ILE A 339 -14.74 2.25 -50.79
N ALA A 340 -13.70 2.64 -50.05
CA ALA A 340 -12.84 3.76 -50.44
C ALA A 340 -12.15 3.52 -51.79
N ILE A 341 -11.70 2.29 -52.06
CA ILE A 341 -11.09 1.93 -53.35
C ILE A 341 -12.11 1.97 -54.49
N ILE A 342 -13.33 1.44 -54.29
CA ILE A 342 -14.37 1.39 -55.32
C ILE A 342 -14.85 2.79 -55.74
N TYR A 343 -15.01 3.70 -54.77
CA TYR A 343 -15.52 5.04 -55.01
C TYR A 343 -14.41 6.08 -55.25
N ALA A 344 -13.14 5.70 -55.23
CA ALA A 344 -12.04 6.60 -55.56
C ALA A 344 -12.10 6.98 -57.04
N PRO A 345 -12.14 8.29 -57.38
CA PRO A 345 -12.00 8.75 -58.76
C PRO A 345 -10.67 8.24 -59.35
N GLN A 346 -10.69 7.76 -60.61
CA GLN A 346 -9.54 7.08 -61.24
C GLN A 346 -8.23 7.91 -61.30
N ASP A 347 -8.29 9.22 -61.06
CA ASP A 347 -7.14 10.14 -61.07
C ASP A 347 -6.83 10.81 -59.70
N ASP A 348 -7.51 10.45 -58.61
CA ASP A 348 -7.33 11.12 -57.30
C ASP A 348 -6.55 10.26 -56.29
N LEU A 349 -5.26 10.09 -56.56
CA LEU A 349 -4.27 9.44 -55.69
C LEU A 349 -4.24 10.03 -54.26
N ILE A 350 -4.60 11.31 -54.10
CA ILE A 350 -4.60 11.99 -52.82
C ILE A 350 -5.72 11.46 -51.93
N SER A 351 -6.93 11.32 -52.47
CA SER A 351 -8.08 10.75 -51.75
C SER A 351 -7.84 9.29 -51.33
N LEU A 352 -7.24 8.48 -52.21
CA LEU A 352 -6.87 7.09 -51.88
C LEU A 352 -5.84 7.02 -50.73
N ASN A 353 -4.79 7.86 -50.79
CA ASN A 353 -3.78 7.94 -49.74
C ASN A 353 -4.39 8.37 -48.39
N ARG A 354 -5.32 9.34 -48.40
CA ARG A 354 -6.01 9.77 -47.17
C ARG A 354 -6.90 8.69 -46.59
N ALA A 355 -7.61 7.93 -47.42
CA ALA A 355 -8.42 6.81 -46.97
C ALA A 355 -7.56 5.74 -46.30
N LEU A 356 -6.41 5.38 -46.91
CA LEU A 356 -5.45 4.46 -46.32
C LEU A 356 -4.90 4.97 -44.99
N ILE A 357 -4.53 6.26 -44.90
CA ILE A 357 -4.08 6.88 -43.65
C ILE A 357 -5.17 6.83 -42.59
N ALA A 358 -6.43 7.13 -42.93
CA ALA A 358 -7.54 7.10 -41.99
C ALA A 358 -7.77 5.70 -41.41
N VAL A 359 -7.66 4.66 -42.26
CA VAL A 359 -7.75 3.25 -41.83
C VAL A 359 -6.57 2.90 -40.91
N MET A 360 -5.34 3.30 -41.26
CA MET A 360 -4.17 3.08 -40.40
C MET A 360 -4.32 3.78 -39.04
N VAL A 361 -4.77 5.04 -39.03
CA VAL A 361 -5.02 5.80 -37.79
C VAL A 361 -6.10 5.12 -36.95
N PHE A 362 -7.16 4.59 -37.56
CA PHE A 362 -8.18 3.81 -36.84
C PHE A 362 -7.58 2.59 -36.15
N PHE A 363 -6.76 1.79 -36.83
CA PHE A 363 -6.12 0.62 -36.22
C PHE A 363 -5.10 0.98 -35.14
N VAL A 364 -4.25 1.99 -35.38
CA VAL A 364 -3.24 2.44 -34.41
C VAL A 364 -3.91 3.04 -33.17
N SER A 365 -5.01 3.78 -33.33
CA SER A 365 -5.72 4.42 -32.21
C SER A 365 -6.58 3.45 -31.38
N SER A 366 -6.97 2.31 -31.96
CA SER A 366 -7.89 1.35 -31.34
C SER A 366 -7.32 0.70 -30.07
N ASP A 367 -5.99 0.49 -29.97
CA ASP A 367 -5.29 -0.23 -28.88
C ASP A 367 -5.91 -1.60 -28.50
N VAL A 368 -6.89 -2.09 -29.25
CA VAL A 368 -7.64 -3.31 -28.94
C VAL A 368 -6.73 -4.53 -28.98
N LEU A 369 -5.78 -4.58 -29.91
CA LEU A 369 -4.82 -5.68 -30.02
C LEU A 369 -3.88 -5.74 -28.81
N GLY A 370 -3.33 -4.59 -28.40
CA GLY A 370 -2.47 -4.47 -27.22
C GLY A 370 -3.21 -4.86 -25.95
N LEU A 371 -4.43 -4.34 -25.77
CA LEU A 371 -5.29 -4.71 -24.64
C LEU A 371 -5.66 -6.20 -24.66
N PHE A 372 -5.97 -6.79 -25.82
CA PHE A 372 -6.25 -8.21 -25.94
C PHE A 372 -5.08 -9.07 -25.43
N PHE A 373 -3.86 -8.83 -25.92
CA PHE A 373 -2.68 -9.57 -25.49
C PHE A 373 -2.39 -9.34 -24.00
N SER A 374 -2.49 -8.10 -23.52
CA SER A 374 -2.28 -7.76 -22.12
C SER A 374 -3.26 -8.49 -21.19
N TYR A 375 -4.56 -8.53 -21.52
CA TYR A 375 -5.53 -9.30 -20.73
C TYR A 375 -5.27 -10.80 -20.79
N LYS A 376 -5.00 -11.34 -21.98
CA LYS A 376 -4.74 -12.77 -22.17
C LYS A 376 -3.52 -13.23 -21.37
N GLN A 377 -2.41 -12.49 -21.47
CA GLN A 377 -1.17 -12.81 -20.75
C GLN A 377 -1.35 -12.68 -19.23
N SER A 378 -2.05 -11.64 -18.78
CA SER A 378 -2.34 -11.45 -17.35
C SER A 378 -3.23 -12.55 -16.78
N ALA A 379 -4.23 -13.01 -17.55
CA ALA A 379 -5.10 -14.11 -17.16
C ALA A 379 -4.31 -15.43 -17.01
N ILE A 380 -3.49 -15.79 -17.99
CA ILE A 380 -2.63 -16.98 -17.93
C ILE A 380 -1.68 -16.91 -16.73
N SER A 381 -1.10 -15.76 -16.47
CA SER A 381 -0.17 -15.58 -15.34
C SER A 381 -0.89 -15.69 -13.98
N LEU A 382 -2.14 -15.22 -13.88
CA LEU A 382 -2.95 -15.39 -12.67
C LEU A 382 -3.40 -16.84 -12.46
N ASP A 383 -3.68 -17.59 -13.52
CA ASP A 383 -3.97 -19.03 -13.43
C ASP A 383 -2.75 -19.80 -12.90
N ASP A 384 -1.54 -19.47 -13.36
CA ASP A 384 -0.29 -20.02 -12.82
C ASP A 384 -0.10 -19.70 -11.32
N ILE A 385 -0.30 -18.43 -10.92
CA ILE A 385 -0.23 -18.02 -9.51
C ILE A 385 -1.23 -18.80 -8.67
N PHE A 386 -2.47 -18.95 -9.16
CA PHE A 386 -3.52 -19.69 -8.48
C PHE A 386 -3.10 -21.15 -8.21
N HIS A 387 -2.56 -21.83 -9.22
CA HIS A 387 -2.05 -23.20 -9.05
C HIS A 387 -0.81 -23.28 -8.14
N ARG A 388 0.06 -22.28 -8.16
CA ARG A 388 1.24 -22.23 -7.28
C ARG A 388 0.87 -22.09 -5.81
N VAL A 389 -0.24 -21.41 -5.48
CA VAL A 389 -0.75 -21.37 -4.09
C VAL A 389 -1.14 -22.77 -3.61
N GLU A 390 -1.78 -23.56 -4.47
CA GLU A 390 -2.16 -24.93 -4.15
C GLU A 390 -0.93 -25.80 -3.86
N ILE A 391 0.13 -25.68 -4.68
CA ILE A 391 1.40 -26.39 -4.43
C ILE A 391 2.05 -25.93 -3.12
N ALA A 392 2.03 -24.62 -2.84
CA ALA A 392 2.57 -24.08 -1.59
C ALA A 392 1.82 -24.58 -0.34
N SER A 393 0.51 -24.86 -0.47
CA SER A 393 -0.29 -25.45 0.61
C SER A 393 0.20 -26.84 1.01
N LEU A 394 0.63 -27.67 0.03
CA LEU A 394 1.17 -29.01 0.28
C LEU A 394 2.51 -28.98 1.04
N ARG A 395 3.22 -27.84 1.01
CA ARG A 395 4.52 -27.63 1.67
C ARG A 395 4.40 -26.84 2.97
N GLY A 396 3.18 -26.59 3.45
CA GLY A 396 2.95 -25.87 4.70
C GLY A 396 3.22 -24.37 4.64
N TYR A 397 3.06 -23.74 3.47
CA TYR A 397 3.15 -22.28 3.29
C TYR A 397 4.49 -21.68 3.74
N LEU A 398 5.60 -22.20 3.23
CA LEU A 398 6.95 -21.68 3.51
C LEU A 398 7.05 -20.18 3.20
N GLU A 399 7.67 -19.42 4.11
CA GLU A 399 7.81 -17.96 4.01
C GLU A 399 8.35 -17.51 2.65
N ALA A 400 9.46 -18.09 2.20
CA ALA A 400 10.11 -17.71 0.96
C ALA A 400 9.21 -17.93 -0.27
N ASP A 401 8.49 -19.05 -0.31
CA ASP A 401 7.57 -19.40 -1.40
C ASP A 401 6.42 -18.41 -1.46
N ILE A 402 5.83 -18.06 -0.32
CA ILE A 402 4.68 -17.15 -0.26
C ILE A 402 5.10 -15.71 -0.55
N LEU A 403 6.25 -15.26 -0.08
CA LEU A 403 6.75 -13.91 -0.40
C LEU A 403 7.10 -13.77 -1.89
N LEU A 404 7.67 -14.80 -2.51
CA LEU A 404 7.92 -14.82 -3.94
C LEU A 404 6.60 -14.82 -4.73
N LEU A 405 5.62 -15.63 -4.30
CA LEU A 405 4.29 -15.68 -4.91
C LEU A 405 3.57 -14.32 -4.80
N ALA A 406 3.67 -13.65 -3.65
CA ALA A 406 3.14 -12.30 -3.46
C ALA A 406 3.81 -11.28 -4.39
N SER A 407 5.12 -11.39 -4.60
CA SER A 407 5.88 -10.55 -5.53
C SER A 407 5.40 -10.76 -6.98
N ASP A 408 5.33 -12.02 -7.43
CA ASP A 408 4.88 -12.36 -8.79
C ASP A 408 3.45 -11.90 -9.04
N TYR A 409 2.56 -12.13 -8.08
CA TYR A 409 1.18 -11.64 -8.14
C TYR A 409 1.12 -10.13 -8.28
N ASN A 410 1.91 -9.39 -7.51
CA ASN A 410 1.94 -7.93 -7.63
C ASN A 410 2.48 -7.47 -9.00
N ALA A 411 3.50 -8.14 -9.54
CA ALA A 411 4.03 -7.83 -10.86
C ALA A 411 2.99 -8.04 -11.96
N VAL A 412 2.17 -9.08 -11.87
CA VAL A 412 1.07 -9.32 -12.83
C VAL A 412 0.03 -8.21 -12.76
N ILE A 413 -0.45 -7.87 -11.55
CA ILE A 413 -1.51 -6.86 -11.37
C ILE A 413 -1.06 -5.47 -11.81
N ASP A 414 0.18 -5.07 -11.49
CA ASP A 414 0.70 -3.74 -11.81
C ASP A 414 0.86 -3.55 -13.34
N ASN A 415 1.16 -4.63 -14.07
CA ASN A 415 1.31 -4.60 -15.54
C ASN A 415 0.01 -4.84 -16.31
N ALA A 416 -0.97 -5.51 -15.71
CA ALA A 416 -2.23 -5.82 -16.38
C ALA A 416 -3.04 -4.54 -16.69
N PRO A 417 -4.04 -4.54 -17.59
CA PRO A 417 -4.96 -3.40 -17.71
C PRO A 417 -6.04 -3.42 -16.62
N SER A 418 -6.70 -2.28 -16.37
CA SER A 418 -7.91 -2.26 -15.52
C SER A 418 -8.99 -3.16 -16.14
N PRO A 419 -9.62 -4.08 -15.39
CA PRO A 419 -10.72 -4.89 -15.91
C PRO A 419 -11.86 -4.04 -16.44
N LEU A 420 -12.59 -4.51 -17.45
CA LEU A 420 -13.72 -3.76 -18.00
C LEU A 420 -14.84 -3.60 -16.93
N PRO A 421 -15.26 -2.38 -16.58
CA PRO A 421 -16.21 -2.17 -15.48
C PRO A 421 -17.56 -2.88 -15.67
N SER A 422 -18.03 -3.01 -16.91
CA SER A 422 -19.28 -3.71 -17.22
C SER A 422 -19.19 -5.23 -16.99
N LEU A 423 -17.99 -5.81 -17.02
CA LEU A 423 -17.79 -7.22 -16.67
C LEU A 423 -17.94 -7.46 -15.17
N ILE A 424 -17.38 -6.56 -14.35
CA ILE A 424 -17.37 -6.69 -12.88
C ILE A 424 -18.80 -6.85 -12.36
N LEU A 425 -19.71 -5.97 -12.77
CA LEU A 425 -21.11 -6.03 -12.35
C LEU A 425 -21.84 -7.27 -12.85
N SER A 426 -21.61 -7.67 -14.11
CA SER A 426 -22.31 -8.80 -14.72
C SER A 426 -21.86 -10.17 -14.20
N ARG A 427 -20.62 -10.28 -13.71
CA ARG A 427 -20.00 -11.56 -13.33
C ARG A 427 -19.89 -11.78 -11.83
N SER A 428 -19.95 -10.72 -11.02
CA SER A 428 -19.75 -10.80 -9.56
C SER A 428 -20.60 -11.86 -8.87
N LYS A 429 -21.89 -11.95 -9.18
CA LYS A 429 -22.81 -12.94 -8.59
C LYS A 429 -22.42 -14.38 -8.94
N LYS A 430 -22.14 -14.66 -10.21
CA LYS A 430 -21.74 -15.99 -10.68
C LYS A 430 -20.36 -16.39 -10.16
N LEU A 431 -19.44 -15.43 -10.06
CA LEU A 431 -18.11 -15.63 -9.48
C LEU A 431 -18.19 -15.98 -8.00
N GLY A 432 -19.02 -15.28 -7.22
CA GLY A 432 -19.22 -15.60 -5.81
C GLY A 432 -19.68 -17.04 -5.59
N GLN A 433 -20.61 -17.52 -6.44
CA GLN A 433 -21.07 -18.91 -6.40
C GLN A 433 -19.96 -19.92 -6.76
N ARG A 434 -19.18 -19.65 -7.80
CA ARG A 434 -18.05 -20.52 -8.19
C ARG A 434 -16.98 -20.57 -7.10
N TRP A 435 -16.67 -19.42 -6.50
CA TRP A 435 -15.72 -19.32 -5.40
C TRP A 435 -16.21 -20.09 -4.17
N SER A 436 -17.50 -19.98 -3.80
CA SER A 436 -18.03 -20.75 -2.68
C SER A 436 -17.96 -22.26 -2.92
N VAL A 437 -18.25 -22.72 -4.13
CA VAL A 437 -18.13 -24.14 -4.50
C VAL A 437 -16.68 -24.60 -4.44
N TYR A 438 -15.75 -23.82 -4.99
CA TYR A 438 -14.32 -24.11 -4.94
C TYR A 438 -13.81 -24.27 -3.51
N LYS A 439 -14.17 -23.34 -2.61
CA LYS A 439 -13.79 -23.41 -1.20
C LYS A 439 -14.34 -24.66 -0.51
N GLU A 440 -15.58 -25.04 -0.79
CA GLU A 440 -16.18 -26.22 -0.19
C GLU A 440 -15.47 -27.50 -0.65
N MET A 441 -15.14 -27.62 -1.95
CA MET A 441 -14.35 -28.74 -2.48
C MET A 441 -12.97 -28.82 -1.84
N LYS A 442 -12.30 -27.67 -1.70
CA LYS A 442 -10.98 -27.58 -1.05
C LYS A 442 -11.04 -28.00 0.43
N ARG A 443 -12.11 -27.65 1.14
CA ARG A 443 -12.34 -28.07 2.53
C ARG A 443 -12.52 -29.59 2.61
N THR A 444 -13.37 -30.18 1.77
CA THR A 444 -13.60 -31.64 1.76
C THR A 444 -12.34 -32.43 1.39
N ASP A 445 -11.51 -31.91 0.48
CA ASP A 445 -10.24 -32.53 0.10
C ASP A 445 -9.19 -32.45 1.22
N SER A 446 -9.24 -31.40 2.05
CA SER A 446 -8.37 -31.31 3.22
C SER A 446 -8.80 -32.25 4.35
N GLU A 447 -10.11 -32.42 4.56
CA GLU A 447 -10.69 -33.30 5.59
C GLU A 447 -10.51 -34.79 5.26
N SER A 448 -10.39 -35.16 3.98
CA SER A 448 -10.14 -36.54 3.55
C SER A 448 -8.66 -36.96 3.59
N LYS A 449 -7.74 -36.02 3.78
CA LYS A 449 -6.28 -36.25 3.86
C LYS A 449 -5.73 -36.24 5.30
N VAL A 450 -6.57 -35.95 6.29
CA VAL A 450 -6.31 -36.07 7.74
C VAL A 450 -6.90 -37.38 8.22
#